data_AF-A0A3D3R112-F1
#
_entry.id   AF-A0A3D3R112-F1
#
_cell.length_a   1.000
_cell.length_b   1.000
_cell.length_c   1.000
_cell.angle_alpha   90.00
_cell.angle_beta   90.00
_cell.angle_gamma   90.00
#
_symmetry.space_group_name_H-M   'P 1'
#
loop_
_entity.id
_entity.type
_entity.pdbx_description
1 polymer ?
#
loop_
_entity_poly.entity_id
_entity_poly.type
_entity_poly.pdbx_seq_one_letter_code
_entity_poly.pdbx_strand_id
1 'polypeptide(L)'
;MDLCHIRTLILLAASGTSILAGPLKAAEKSIVIDRAPHKIQGKNTFQKTFSAQINPTEFALLFEQDLKKESSGGYWNVHINDKRLGRLEAHIPQIGTDDKPDGFHRIGFAVPANVLKEGENSLTITGRGQPAVLRNFVLDPRPLKQALQLENVTVRVKTPAGHPVPARLTVVNDRGQLVKLYNARQPKNAVRPGILYTLGTGDSFELPPGKYTLYATRGMEWGVARLPVEVDNMQPLDFTLVISHEVDTTGFLACDSHIHTLPGSGHGNATFEERVITIAGEGIEVAIATDHNHISDYTKYKKTAGTQSHFHSISGDEVTTHNGHFTAFPFDPAQAVPGGVQGRNPLFLKNDNWGELIADMRKKGAEVIILNHP
;
A
#
# COMPACT_ATOMS: atom_id res chain seq x y z
N MET A 1 -74.80 3.45 -44.12
CA MET A 1 -74.64 4.19 -42.86
C MET A 1 -73.53 3.49 -42.08
N ASP A 2 -72.38 4.05 -41.76
CA ASP A 2 -71.68 5.29 -42.11
C ASP A 2 -70.29 5.14 -41.46
N LEU A 3 -69.25 5.52 -42.22
CA LEU A 3 -68.15 6.42 -41.81
C LEU A 3 -67.64 6.30 -40.35
N CYS A 4 -66.35 6.22 -40.04
CA CYS A 4 -65.30 7.09 -40.56
C CYS A 4 -63.92 6.70 -40.01
N HIS A 5 -62.89 7.10 -40.77
CA HIS A 5 -61.47 7.10 -40.48
C HIS A 5 -61.08 7.78 -39.15
N ILE A 6 -59.92 7.39 -38.60
CA ILE A 6 -58.76 8.29 -38.39
C ILE A 6 -57.49 7.44 -38.21
N ARG A 7 -56.52 7.67 -39.10
CA ARG A 7 -55.13 7.21 -39.00
C ARG A 7 -54.40 8.11 -37.99
N THR A 8 -53.85 7.52 -36.93
CA THR A 8 -52.88 8.23 -36.08
C THR A 8 -51.47 8.00 -36.63
N LEU A 9 -50.91 9.06 -37.21
CA LEU A 9 -49.51 9.18 -37.57
C LEU A 9 -48.68 9.22 -36.28
N ILE A 10 -47.86 8.21 -36.00
CA ILE A 10 -46.79 8.32 -35.00
C ILE A 10 -45.56 8.85 -35.74
N LEU A 11 -45.27 10.14 -35.55
CA LEU A 11 -43.96 10.70 -35.89
C LEU A 11 -42.91 10.02 -35.00
N LEU A 12 -42.06 9.16 -35.58
CA LEU A 12 -40.76 8.86 -34.99
C LEU A 12 -39.89 10.12 -35.15
N ALA A 13 -39.77 10.90 -34.08
CA ALA A 13 -38.67 11.85 -33.95
C ALA A 13 -37.38 11.05 -33.70
N ALA A 14 -36.63 10.78 -34.76
CA ALA A 14 -35.26 10.31 -34.66
C ALA A 14 -34.40 11.47 -34.12
N SER A 15 -34.24 11.53 -32.79
CA SER A 15 -33.22 12.35 -32.15
C SER A 15 -31.86 11.70 -32.40
N GLY A 16 -31.27 12.04 -33.55
CA GLY A 16 -29.85 11.82 -33.80
C GLY A 16 -29.05 12.60 -32.78
N THR A 17 -28.66 11.94 -31.69
CA THR A 17 -27.56 12.40 -30.86
C THR A 17 -26.28 12.12 -31.65
N SER A 18 -25.88 13.10 -32.44
CA SER A 18 -24.53 13.18 -32.96
C SER A 18 -23.59 13.24 -31.75
N ILE A 19 -22.98 12.11 -31.44
CA ILE A 19 -21.73 12.13 -30.67
C ILE A 19 -20.76 12.87 -31.58
N LEU A 20 -20.54 14.15 -31.28
CA LEU A 20 -19.42 14.91 -31.79
C LEU A 20 -18.15 14.17 -31.35
N ALA A 21 -17.71 13.24 -32.19
CA ALA A 21 -16.33 12.81 -32.23
C ALA A 21 -15.52 14.06 -32.52
N GLY A 22 -15.03 14.69 -31.45
CA GLY A 22 -14.02 15.74 -31.57
C GLY A 22 -12.88 15.20 -32.43
N PRO A 23 -12.21 16.06 -33.22
CA PRO A 23 -11.09 15.62 -34.04
C PRO A 23 -10.10 14.90 -33.13
N LEU A 24 -9.63 13.71 -33.54
CA LEU A 24 -8.42 13.12 -32.97
C LEU A 24 -7.35 14.21 -33.06
N LYS A 25 -7.12 14.95 -31.96
CA LYS A 25 -5.89 15.70 -31.80
C LYS A 25 -4.80 14.67 -32.01
N ALA A 26 -3.93 14.89 -33.00
CA ALA A 26 -2.73 14.10 -33.17
C ALA A 26 -2.12 13.94 -31.77
N ALA A 27 -2.05 12.70 -31.27
CA ALA A 27 -1.51 12.45 -29.94
C ALA A 27 -0.18 13.20 -29.87
N GLU A 28 -0.04 14.10 -28.90
CA GLU A 28 1.21 14.81 -28.72
C GLU A 28 2.35 13.78 -28.71
N LYS A 29 3.53 14.14 -29.23
CA LYS A 29 4.66 13.21 -29.20
C LYS A 29 5.18 13.11 -27.77
N SER A 30 5.55 11.91 -27.33
CA SER A 30 6.22 11.73 -26.05
C SER A 30 7.50 12.57 -25.98
N ILE A 31 7.76 13.17 -24.83
CA ILE A 31 8.94 13.99 -24.59
C ILE A 31 9.96 13.14 -23.83
N VAL A 32 11.15 12.97 -24.41
CA VAL A 32 12.28 12.34 -23.71
C VAL A 32 12.97 13.41 -22.86
N ILE A 33 12.87 13.28 -21.54
CA ILE A 33 13.45 14.25 -20.59
C ILE A 33 14.94 13.95 -20.40
N ASP A 34 15.28 12.69 -20.13
CA ASP A 34 16.67 12.24 -20.01
C ASP A 34 16.77 10.72 -20.18
N ARG A 35 17.83 10.25 -20.85
CA ARG A 35 18.14 8.82 -20.98
C ARG A 35 19.24 8.37 -20.04
N ALA A 36 20.10 9.29 -19.60
CA ALA A 36 21.28 8.95 -18.83
C ALA A 36 20.91 8.33 -17.46
N PRO A 37 21.75 7.41 -16.94
CA PRO A 37 21.60 6.91 -15.58
C PRO A 37 22.08 7.95 -14.56
N HIS A 38 21.29 8.12 -13.49
CA HIS A 38 21.55 9.07 -12.42
C HIS A 38 21.48 8.37 -11.07
N LYS A 39 22.57 8.43 -10.30
CA LYS A 39 22.61 7.90 -8.94
C LYS A 39 22.17 8.96 -7.94
N ILE A 40 21.17 8.65 -7.12
CA ILE A 40 20.72 9.48 -6.01
C ILE A 40 21.04 8.79 -4.67
N GLN A 41 21.62 9.54 -3.74
CA GLN A 41 22.07 9.03 -2.43
C GLN A 41 22.40 10.21 -1.49
N GLY A 42 21.91 10.14 -0.25
CA GLY A 42 22.22 11.17 0.76
C GLY A 42 21.70 12.55 0.32
N LYS A 43 22.60 13.51 0.09
CA LYS A 43 22.26 14.85 -0.40
C LYS A 43 22.15 14.93 -1.93
N ASN A 44 22.58 13.90 -2.66
CA ASN A 44 22.53 13.87 -4.11
C ASN A 44 21.10 13.57 -4.56
N THR A 45 20.43 14.59 -5.09
CA THR A 45 19.09 14.53 -5.68
C THR A 45 19.18 14.51 -7.20
N PHE A 46 18.04 14.30 -7.88
CA PHE A 46 17.94 14.47 -9.33
C PHE A 46 17.12 15.72 -9.65
N GLN A 47 17.57 16.50 -10.63
CA GLN A 47 16.85 17.63 -11.20
C GLN A 47 17.16 17.77 -12.69
N LYS A 48 16.13 17.95 -13.50
CA LYS A 48 16.26 18.20 -14.94
C LYS A 48 15.17 19.16 -15.41
N THR A 49 15.53 20.14 -16.23
CA THR A 49 14.55 20.98 -16.92
C THR A 49 14.21 20.41 -18.30
N PHE A 50 13.00 20.64 -18.76
CA PHE A 50 12.53 20.24 -20.09
C PHE A 50 11.44 21.20 -20.57
N SER A 51 11.30 21.34 -21.89
CA SER A 51 10.23 22.16 -22.48
C SER A 51 8.99 21.33 -22.77
N ALA A 52 7.81 21.84 -22.44
CA ALA A 52 6.53 21.23 -22.74
C ALA A 52 5.44 22.30 -22.96
N GLN A 53 4.28 21.86 -23.42
CA GLN A 53 3.04 22.66 -23.42
C GLN A 53 2.26 22.35 -22.13
N ILE A 54 1.23 23.17 -21.85
CA ILE A 54 0.25 22.84 -20.81
C ILE A 54 -0.43 21.52 -21.16
N ASN A 55 -0.49 20.57 -20.21
CA ASN A 55 -1.19 19.31 -20.41
C ASN A 55 -2.70 19.48 -20.13
N PRO A 56 -3.58 19.37 -21.13
CA PRO A 56 -5.02 19.57 -20.94
C PRO A 56 -5.70 18.41 -20.20
N THR A 57 -5.03 17.25 -20.13
CA THR A 57 -5.51 16.02 -19.51
C THR A 57 -4.37 15.36 -18.71
N GLU A 58 -4.65 14.23 -18.06
CA GLU A 58 -3.60 13.45 -17.39
C GLU A 58 -2.57 12.93 -18.39
N PHE A 59 -1.29 13.18 -18.10
CA PHE A 59 -0.15 12.57 -18.80
C PHE A 59 0.53 11.53 -17.89
N ALA A 60 1.49 10.77 -18.40
CA ALA A 60 2.25 9.80 -17.65
C ALA A 60 3.74 10.13 -17.63
N LEU A 61 4.33 10.28 -16.44
CA LEU A 61 5.77 10.26 -16.27
C LEU A 61 6.23 8.82 -16.11
N LEU A 62 7.06 8.34 -17.03
CA LEU A 62 7.61 6.98 -17.05
C LEU A 62 9.13 7.02 -16.91
N PHE A 63 9.68 6.10 -16.14
CA PHE A 63 11.13 5.93 -16.02
C PHE A 63 11.46 4.56 -15.41
N GLU A 64 12.75 4.25 -15.40
CA GLU A 64 13.28 3.05 -14.77
C GLU A 64 14.00 3.40 -13.48
N GLN A 65 13.81 2.59 -12.45
CA GLN A 65 14.52 2.71 -11.18
C GLN A 65 15.19 1.39 -10.77
N ASP A 66 16.37 1.46 -10.18
CA ASP A 66 16.95 0.41 -9.34
C ASP A 66 16.98 0.94 -7.90
N LEU A 67 16.03 0.49 -7.09
CA LEU A 67 15.92 0.77 -5.66
C LEU A 67 15.76 -0.56 -4.91
N LYS A 68 16.80 -0.97 -4.20
CA LYS A 68 16.90 -2.33 -3.64
C LYS A 68 16.29 -2.50 -2.26
N LYS A 69 16.06 -1.40 -1.54
CA LYS A 69 15.60 -1.43 -0.15
C LYS A 69 14.78 -0.19 0.18
N GLU A 70 13.72 -0.38 0.95
CA GLU A 70 12.97 0.72 1.57
C GLU A 70 13.66 1.22 2.84
N SER A 71 13.58 2.53 3.08
CA SER A 71 13.97 3.10 4.37
C SER A 71 12.81 3.01 5.37
N SER A 72 13.10 2.91 6.66
CA SER A 72 12.11 2.91 7.75
C SER A 72 11.51 4.29 8.08
N GLY A 73 11.70 5.30 7.21
CA GLY A 73 11.17 6.65 7.44
C GLY A 73 11.63 7.73 6.45
N GLY A 74 12.55 7.41 5.54
CA GLY A 74 13.05 8.35 4.55
C GLY A 74 12.73 7.93 3.11
N TYR A 75 12.14 8.82 2.31
CA TYR A 75 11.68 8.48 0.95
C TYR A 75 12.24 9.45 -0.07
N TRP A 76 12.40 8.97 -1.30
CA TRP A 76 12.57 9.80 -2.49
C TRP A 76 11.20 10.16 -3.06
N ASN A 77 10.96 11.45 -3.27
CA ASN A 77 9.69 11.98 -3.74
C ASN A 77 9.87 12.55 -5.14
N VAL A 78 8.99 12.15 -6.05
CA VAL A 78 9.00 12.56 -7.45
C VAL A 78 8.09 13.76 -7.61
N HIS A 79 8.59 14.83 -8.20
CA HIS A 79 7.84 16.05 -8.47
C HIS A 79 8.02 16.50 -9.91
N ILE A 80 6.94 17.02 -10.50
CA ILE A 80 7.02 17.87 -11.68
C ILE A 80 6.55 19.25 -11.25
N ASN A 81 7.38 20.27 -11.49
CA ASN A 81 7.22 21.60 -10.95
C ASN A 81 7.00 21.51 -9.42
N ASP A 82 5.96 22.17 -8.91
CA ASP A 82 5.63 22.18 -7.48
C ASP A 82 4.72 21.00 -7.07
N LYS A 83 4.34 20.12 -8.02
CA LYS A 83 3.41 19.02 -7.76
C LYS A 83 4.16 17.73 -7.45
N ARG A 84 3.98 17.22 -6.22
CA ARG A 84 4.39 15.86 -5.86
C ARG A 84 3.50 14.83 -6.55
N LEU A 85 4.12 13.94 -7.32
CA LEU A 85 3.45 12.86 -8.05
C LEU A 85 3.42 11.55 -7.26
N GLY A 86 4.44 11.31 -6.43
CA GLY A 86 4.51 10.11 -5.59
C GLY A 86 5.87 9.94 -4.93
N ARG A 87 6.14 8.71 -4.47
CA ARG A 87 7.44 8.30 -3.92
C ARG A 87 8.00 7.11 -4.69
N LEU A 88 9.33 7.00 -4.73
CA LEU A 88 9.98 5.78 -5.20
C LEU A 88 9.66 4.63 -4.24
N GLU A 89 9.65 3.43 -4.80
CA GLU A 89 9.21 2.20 -4.15
C GLU A 89 10.21 1.09 -4.48
N ALA A 90 10.70 0.37 -3.48
CA ALA A 90 11.68 -0.69 -3.67
C ALA A 90 11.03 -1.98 -4.14
N HIS A 91 11.61 -2.59 -5.17
CA HIS A 91 11.09 -3.81 -5.80
C HIS A 91 11.98 -5.00 -5.39
N ILE A 92 11.84 -5.40 -4.13
CA ILE A 92 12.76 -6.32 -3.45
C ILE A 92 12.55 -7.76 -3.98
N PRO A 93 13.61 -8.49 -4.37
CA PRO A 93 13.53 -9.92 -4.67
C PRO A 93 12.99 -10.72 -3.47
N GLN A 94 12.01 -11.61 -3.69
CA GLN A 94 11.41 -12.44 -2.63
C GLN A 94 11.82 -13.91 -2.69
N ILE A 95 12.17 -14.39 -3.87
CA ILE A 95 12.48 -15.79 -4.13
C ILE A 95 13.88 -15.82 -4.71
N GLY A 96 14.71 -16.75 -4.25
CA GLY A 96 16.09 -16.93 -4.71
C GLY A 96 16.11 -17.15 -6.22
N THR A 97 16.34 -16.07 -6.96
CA THR A 97 16.64 -16.12 -8.38
C THR A 97 18.14 -15.93 -8.51
N ASP A 98 18.81 -16.95 -9.06
CA ASP A 98 20.25 -16.93 -9.35
C ASP A 98 20.59 -15.95 -10.49
N ASP A 99 19.58 -15.49 -11.22
CA ASP A 99 19.71 -14.41 -12.19
C ASP A 99 19.84 -13.08 -11.45
N LYS A 100 20.95 -12.38 -11.68
CA LYS A 100 21.10 -10.96 -11.34
C LYS A 100 20.56 -10.12 -12.52
N PRO A 101 19.26 -9.75 -12.55
CA PRO A 101 18.81 -8.75 -13.51
C PRO A 101 19.58 -7.46 -13.29
N ASP A 102 19.55 -6.56 -14.28
CA ASP A 102 20.17 -5.23 -14.20
C ASP A 102 19.64 -4.36 -13.04
N GLY A 103 18.60 -4.82 -12.35
CA GLY A 103 18.03 -4.21 -11.15
C GLY A 103 16.93 -3.20 -11.45
N PHE A 104 16.68 -2.90 -12.73
CA PHE A 104 15.79 -1.82 -13.12
C PHE A 104 14.34 -2.28 -13.28
N HIS A 105 13.43 -1.51 -12.72
CA HIS A 105 11.98 -1.64 -12.90
C HIS A 105 11.43 -0.41 -13.59
N ARG A 106 10.72 -0.64 -14.70
CA ARG A 106 9.93 0.39 -15.34
C ARG A 106 8.72 0.71 -14.45
N ILE A 107 8.61 1.96 -14.06
CA ILE A 107 7.49 2.47 -13.26
C ILE A 107 6.93 3.75 -13.87
N GLY A 108 5.79 4.20 -13.33
CA GLY A 108 5.20 5.46 -13.76
C GLY A 108 4.35 6.13 -12.69
N PHE A 109 4.12 7.42 -12.91
CA PHE A 109 3.23 8.27 -12.13
C PHE A 109 2.32 9.08 -13.05
N ALA A 110 1.07 9.26 -12.62
CA ALA A 110 0.14 10.15 -13.26
C ALA A 110 0.60 11.60 -13.04
N VAL A 111 0.57 12.39 -14.11
CA VAL A 111 0.79 13.83 -14.11
C VAL A 111 -0.59 14.47 -14.33
N PRO A 112 -1.25 14.98 -13.27
CA PRO A 112 -2.58 15.57 -13.39
C PRO A 112 -2.63 16.70 -14.42
N ALA A 113 -3.82 16.95 -14.99
CA ALA A 113 -4.05 18.08 -15.89
C ALA A 113 -3.57 19.41 -15.29
N ASN A 114 -3.05 20.30 -16.13
CA ASN A 114 -2.55 21.63 -15.78
C ASN A 114 -1.36 21.66 -14.79
N VAL A 115 -0.62 20.56 -14.65
CA VAL A 115 0.64 20.54 -13.88
C VAL A 115 1.80 21.06 -14.70
N LEU A 116 1.81 20.79 -16.01
CA LEU A 116 2.79 21.34 -16.94
C LEU A 116 2.45 22.79 -17.29
N LYS A 117 3.49 23.57 -17.55
CA LYS A 117 3.43 24.96 -17.98
C LYS A 117 3.92 25.07 -19.42
N GLU A 118 3.48 26.11 -20.09
CA GLU A 118 4.04 26.51 -21.38
C GLU A 118 5.52 26.88 -21.22
N GLY A 119 6.39 26.27 -22.02
CA GLY A 119 7.83 26.51 -21.95
C GLY A 119 8.54 25.59 -20.95
N GLU A 120 9.39 26.16 -20.08
CA GLU A 120 10.26 25.39 -19.19
C GLU A 120 9.50 24.78 -17.99
N ASN A 121 9.75 23.49 -17.76
CA ASN A 121 9.26 22.70 -16.63
C ASN A 121 10.43 22.02 -15.93
N SER A 122 10.26 21.62 -14.67
CA SER A 122 11.30 20.95 -13.88
C SER A 122 10.82 19.59 -13.37
N LEU A 123 11.61 18.54 -13.60
CA LEU A 123 11.45 17.23 -12.95
C LEU A 123 12.46 17.14 -11.82
N THR A 124 12.00 16.89 -10.59
CA THR A 124 12.88 16.72 -9.44
C THR A 124 12.58 15.45 -8.66
N ILE A 125 13.63 14.82 -8.12
CA ILE A 125 13.53 13.68 -7.22
C ILE A 125 14.38 13.97 -6.01
N THR A 126 13.71 14.22 -4.89
CA THR A 126 14.31 14.79 -3.68
C THR A 126 13.84 14.03 -2.44
N GLY A 127 14.59 14.13 -1.34
CA GLY A 127 14.24 13.46 -0.09
C GLY A 127 15.43 12.79 0.57
N ARG A 128 15.18 11.76 1.36
CA ARG A 128 16.20 11.03 2.14
C ARG A 128 15.95 9.52 2.07
N GLY A 129 15.97 8.96 0.87
CA GLY A 129 15.79 7.52 0.64
C GLY A 129 17.09 6.73 0.67
N GLN A 130 16.96 5.40 0.57
CA GLN A 130 18.10 4.51 0.30
C GLN A 130 18.71 4.82 -1.09
N PRO A 131 19.97 4.45 -1.36
CA PRO A 131 20.59 4.70 -2.66
C PRO A 131 19.76 4.11 -3.81
N ALA A 132 19.57 4.88 -4.87
CA ALA A 132 18.86 4.45 -6.07
C ALA A 132 19.57 4.91 -7.35
N VAL A 133 19.33 4.21 -8.45
CA VAL A 133 19.74 4.63 -9.80
C VAL A 133 18.50 4.79 -10.67
N LEU A 134 18.41 5.90 -11.40
CA LEU A 134 17.25 6.25 -12.22
C LEU A 134 17.67 6.52 -13.66
N ARG A 135 16.87 6.12 -14.65
CA ARG A 135 17.17 6.36 -16.07
C ARG A 135 15.89 6.40 -16.92
N ASN A 136 16.04 6.78 -18.19
CA ASN A 136 14.99 6.70 -19.21
C ASN A 136 13.70 7.47 -18.83
N PHE A 137 13.83 8.72 -18.40
CA PHE A 137 12.69 9.59 -18.14
C PHE A 137 11.99 10.02 -19.42
N VAL A 138 10.71 9.65 -19.53
CA VAL A 138 9.84 9.98 -20.66
C VAL A 138 8.51 10.50 -20.12
N LEU A 139 8.03 11.58 -20.71
CA LEU A 139 6.68 12.07 -20.51
C LEU A 139 5.81 11.61 -21.68
N ASP A 140 4.85 10.72 -21.41
CA ASP A 140 3.87 10.23 -22.37
C ASP A 140 2.58 11.06 -22.25
N PRO A 141 2.03 11.59 -23.34
CA PRO A 141 0.84 12.43 -23.29
C PRO A 141 -0.46 11.64 -23.12
N ARG A 142 -0.39 10.31 -23.05
CA ARG A 142 -1.52 9.47 -22.67
C ARG A 142 -1.62 9.37 -21.13
N PRO A 143 -2.83 9.16 -20.59
CA PRO A 143 -3.02 8.85 -19.18
C PRO A 143 -2.19 7.63 -18.75
N LEU A 144 -1.82 7.56 -17.46
CA LEU A 144 -0.92 6.52 -16.93
C LEU A 144 -1.40 5.11 -17.26
N LYS A 145 -2.71 4.87 -17.13
CA LYS A 145 -3.36 3.61 -17.46
C LYS A 145 -3.11 3.20 -18.92
N GLN A 146 -3.23 4.12 -19.87
CA GLN A 146 -3.00 3.82 -21.28
C GLN A 146 -1.51 3.69 -21.62
N ALA A 147 -0.66 4.53 -21.02
CA ALA A 147 0.78 4.54 -21.29
C ALA A 147 1.50 3.28 -20.80
N LEU A 148 1.03 2.71 -19.67
CA LEU A 148 1.51 1.44 -19.13
C LEU A 148 0.67 0.23 -19.56
N GLN A 149 -0.48 0.46 -20.21
CA GLN A 149 -1.45 -0.57 -20.57
C GLN A 149 -1.89 -1.37 -19.32
N LEU A 150 -2.31 -0.63 -18.29
CA LEU A 150 -2.68 -1.22 -17.01
C LEU A 150 -4.01 -1.96 -17.11
N GLU A 151 -3.99 -3.22 -16.71
CA GLU A 151 -5.15 -4.11 -16.69
C GLU A 151 -5.54 -4.48 -15.27
N ASN A 152 -6.84 -4.59 -15.03
CA ASN A 152 -7.38 -4.87 -13.71
C ASN A 152 -7.26 -6.35 -13.36
N VAL A 153 -6.72 -6.64 -12.19
CA VAL A 153 -6.59 -7.97 -11.60
C VAL A 153 -7.35 -7.98 -10.28
N THR A 154 -8.33 -8.87 -10.17
CA THR A 154 -9.12 -9.07 -8.95
C THR A 154 -8.78 -10.42 -8.35
N VAL A 155 -8.48 -10.45 -7.04
CA VAL A 155 -8.08 -11.67 -6.35
C VAL A 155 -8.94 -11.87 -5.10
N ARG A 156 -9.56 -13.04 -5.00
CA ARG A 156 -10.22 -13.55 -3.79
C ARG A 156 -9.33 -14.59 -3.12
N VAL A 157 -9.44 -14.68 -1.80
CA VAL A 157 -8.76 -15.72 -1.01
C VAL A 157 -9.79 -16.42 -0.16
N LYS A 158 -9.85 -17.74 -0.26
CA LYS A 158 -10.86 -18.58 0.41
C LYS A 158 -10.24 -19.76 1.13
N THR A 159 -10.96 -20.29 2.10
CA THR A 159 -10.70 -21.62 2.67
C THR A 159 -11.22 -22.72 1.72
N PRO A 160 -10.85 -24.00 1.90
CA PRO A 160 -11.42 -25.10 1.14
C PRO A 160 -12.94 -25.21 1.23
N ALA A 161 -13.53 -24.76 2.35
CA ALA A 161 -14.97 -24.67 2.54
C ALA A 161 -15.64 -23.52 1.75
N GLY A 162 -14.85 -22.70 1.03
CA GLY A 162 -15.35 -21.61 0.21
C GLY A 162 -15.58 -20.28 0.94
N HIS A 163 -15.26 -20.21 2.23
CA HIS A 163 -15.38 -18.97 3.01
C HIS A 163 -14.23 -18.01 2.70
N PRO A 164 -14.49 -16.70 2.50
CA PRO A 164 -13.43 -15.70 2.42
C PRO A 164 -12.56 -15.71 3.67
N VAL A 165 -11.26 -15.52 3.50
CA VAL A 165 -10.31 -15.48 4.61
C VAL A 165 -9.32 -14.33 4.41
N PRO A 166 -9.04 -13.50 5.44
CA PRO A 166 -8.00 -12.50 5.32
C PRO A 166 -6.63 -13.14 5.08
N ALA A 167 -5.82 -12.50 4.27
CA ALA A 167 -4.56 -13.04 3.81
C ALA A 167 -3.61 -11.94 3.35
N ARG A 168 -2.32 -12.26 3.29
CA ARG A 168 -1.33 -11.52 2.52
C ARG A 168 -1.27 -12.06 1.10
N LEU A 169 -1.53 -11.21 0.12
CA LEU A 169 -1.18 -11.42 -1.28
C LEU A 169 0.24 -10.92 -1.54
N THR A 170 1.04 -11.71 -2.24
CA THR A 170 2.35 -11.31 -2.74
C THR A 170 2.40 -11.51 -4.25
N VAL A 171 2.77 -10.45 -4.97
CA VAL A 171 2.82 -10.42 -6.43
C VAL A 171 4.26 -10.15 -6.85
N VAL A 172 4.81 -11.10 -7.60
CA VAL A 172 6.17 -11.00 -8.16
C VAL A 172 6.13 -11.12 -9.68
N ASN A 173 7.09 -10.50 -10.35
CA ASN A 173 7.32 -10.72 -11.78
C ASN A 173 7.96 -12.11 -12.05
N ASP A 174 8.20 -12.42 -13.31
CA ASP A 174 8.94 -13.59 -13.79
C ASP A 174 10.34 -13.77 -13.18
N ARG A 175 10.92 -12.71 -12.60
CA ARG A 175 12.21 -12.71 -11.89
C ARG A 175 12.09 -12.84 -10.37
N GLY A 176 10.90 -13.05 -9.84
CA GLY A 176 10.67 -13.18 -8.39
C GLY A 176 10.78 -11.86 -7.61
N GLN A 177 10.72 -10.71 -8.29
CA GLN A 177 10.81 -9.38 -7.66
C GLN A 177 9.41 -8.80 -7.41
N LEU A 178 9.22 -8.17 -6.24
CA LEU A 178 7.98 -7.44 -5.94
C LEU A 178 7.68 -6.38 -7.00
N VAL A 179 6.42 -6.26 -7.39
CA VAL A 179 5.99 -5.33 -8.44
C VAL A 179 5.11 -4.21 -7.90
N LYS A 180 5.16 -3.02 -8.48
CA LYS A 180 4.22 -1.95 -8.10
C LYS A 180 2.78 -2.38 -8.42
N LEU A 181 1.91 -2.33 -7.42
CA LEU A 181 0.47 -2.57 -7.57
C LEU A 181 -0.22 -1.22 -7.79
N TYR A 182 -0.69 -0.96 -9.01
CA TYR A 182 -1.33 0.31 -9.34
C TYR A 182 -2.79 0.30 -8.89
N ASN A 183 -3.31 1.46 -8.46
CA ASN A 183 -4.72 1.64 -8.09
C ASN A 183 -5.27 0.62 -7.07
N ALA A 184 -4.38 0.07 -6.25
CA ALA A 184 -4.69 -1.03 -5.33
C ALA A 184 -5.27 -0.59 -3.99
N ARG A 185 -4.98 0.64 -3.55
CA ARG A 185 -5.34 1.10 -2.19
C ARG A 185 -6.84 1.32 -2.06
N GLN A 186 -7.43 0.71 -1.04
CA GLN A 186 -8.82 0.85 -0.64
C GLN A 186 -8.88 1.01 0.89
N PRO A 187 -9.97 1.53 1.48
CA PRO A 187 -10.10 1.68 2.92
C PRO A 187 -9.99 0.36 3.73
N LYS A 188 -10.18 -0.78 3.08
CA LYS A 188 -10.20 -2.11 3.70
C LYS A 188 -9.02 -3.00 3.29
N ASN A 189 -7.95 -2.42 2.76
CA ASN A 189 -6.72 -3.14 2.49
C ASN A 189 -5.48 -2.35 2.95
N ALA A 190 -4.33 -3.03 2.98
CA ALA A 190 -3.04 -2.42 3.22
C ALA A 190 -2.09 -2.80 2.08
N VAL A 191 -1.47 -1.81 1.43
CA VAL A 191 -0.69 -2.03 0.21
C VAL A 191 0.75 -1.56 0.38
N ARG A 192 1.70 -2.39 -0.05
CA ARG A 192 3.12 -2.07 -0.26
C ARG A 192 3.52 -2.57 -1.66
N PRO A 193 4.71 -2.24 -2.17
CA PRO A 193 5.17 -2.80 -3.44
C PRO A 193 5.09 -4.33 -3.41
N GLY A 194 4.32 -4.89 -4.34
CA GLY A 194 4.08 -6.32 -4.51
C GLY A 194 3.35 -7.01 -3.36
N ILE A 195 2.83 -6.27 -2.37
CA ILE A 195 2.17 -6.85 -1.19
C ILE A 195 0.83 -6.16 -0.97
N LEU A 196 -0.23 -6.95 -0.85
CA LEU A 196 -1.57 -6.48 -0.51
C LEU A 196 -2.15 -7.36 0.59
N TYR A 197 -2.57 -6.77 1.70
CA TYR A 197 -3.37 -7.47 2.70
C TYR A 197 -4.85 -7.30 2.41
N THR A 198 -5.57 -8.42 2.30
CA THR A 198 -6.98 -8.51 1.92
C THR A 198 -7.79 -9.15 3.02
N LEU A 199 -9.12 -8.94 3.03
CA LEU A 199 -10.09 -9.72 3.81
C LEU A 199 -10.62 -10.96 3.05
N GLY A 200 -10.07 -11.23 1.86
CA GLY A 200 -10.40 -12.40 1.03
C GLY A 200 -11.64 -12.24 0.14
N THR A 201 -12.38 -11.14 0.27
CA THR A 201 -13.66 -10.90 -0.43
C THR A 201 -13.52 -10.48 -1.89
N GLY A 202 -12.32 -10.07 -2.32
CA GLY A 202 -12.04 -9.61 -3.68
C GLY A 202 -11.45 -8.21 -3.67
N ASP A 203 -10.12 -8.13 -3.62
CA ASP A 203 -9.38 -6.90 -3.80
C ASP A 203 -8.86 -6.81 -5.23
N SER A 204 -8.83 -5.59 -5.76
CA SER A 204 -8.37 -5.32 -7.12
C SER A 204 -7.15 -4.41 -7.14
N PHE A 205 -6.28 -4.65 -8.10
CA PHE A 205 -5.13 -3.81 -8.42
C PHE A 205 -4.88 -3.89 -9.93
N GLU A 206 -4.11 -2.95 -10.45
CA GLU A 206 -3.76 -2.95 -11.87
C GLU A 206 -2.28 -3.27 -12.10
N LEU A 207 -2.00 -4.03 -13.15
CA LEU A 207 -0.66 -4.42 -13.59
C LEU A 207 -0.47 -4.10 -15.08
N PRO A 208 0.74 -3.74 -15.51
CA PRO A 208 1.06 -3.71 -16.93
C PRO A 208 1.14 -5.14 -17.50
N PRO A 209 1.24 -5.30 -18.83
CA PRO A 209 1.35 -6.61 -19.44
C PRO A 209 2.65 -7.30 -19.04
N GLY A 210 2.56 -8.61 -18.79
CA GLY A 210 3.71 -9.40 -18.35
C GLY A 210 3.33 -10.68 -17.63
N LYS A 211 4.37 -11.41 -17.22
CA LYS A 211 4.24 -12.66 -16.48
C LYS A 211 4.49 -12.41 -15.00
N TYR A 212 3.59 -12.93 -14.18
CA TYR A 212 3.61 -12.75 -12.74
C TYR A 212 3.34 -14.07 -12.02
N THR A 213 3.65 -14.11 -10.73
CA THR A 213 3.14 -15.14 -9.83
C THR A 213 2.45 -14.47 -8.65
N LEU A 214 1.21 -14.89 -8.38
CA LEU A 214 0.44 -14.52 -7.21
C LEU A 214 0.65 -15.58 -6.13
N TYR A 215 0.94 -15.12 -4.92
CA TYR A 215 0.96 -15.94 -3.71
C TYR A 215 -0.10 -15.44 -2.74
N ALA A 216 -0.76 -16.34 -2.02
CA ALA A 216 -1.61 -16.00 -0.89
C ALA A 216 -1.26 -16.88 0.32
N THR A 217 -1.21 -16.29 1.51
CA THR A 217 -1.02 -17.01 2.78
C THR A 217 -1.60 -16.19 3.94
N ARG A 218 -1.75 -16.82 5.12
CA ARG A 218 -2.28 -16.21 6.35
C ARG A 218 -1.36 -16.49 7.55
N GLY A 219 -0.06 -16.34 7.36
CA GLY A 219 0.93 -16.58 8.41
C GLY A 219 1.37 -18.05 8.51
N MET A 220 2.11 -18.35 9.58
CA MET A 220 2.91 -19.58 9.69
C MET A 220 2.11 -20.87 9.84
N GLU A 221 0.86 -20.78 10.30
CA GLU A 221 -0.01 -21.94 10.49
C GLU A 221 -0.78 -22.33 9.23
N TRP A 222 -0.72 -21.49 8.19
CA TRP A 222 -1.48 -21.63 6.96
C TRP A 222 -0.58 -21.98 5.79
N GLY A 223 -1.13 -22.81 4.89
CA GLY A 223 -0.50 -23.10 3.60
C GLY A 223 -0.35 -21.86 2.72
N VAL A 224 0.38 -22.03 1.62
CA VAL A 224 0.57 -21.00 0.60
C VAL A 224 -0.07 -21.43 -0.72
N ALA A 225 -1.00 -20.62 -1.23
CA ALA A 225 -1.47 -20.76 -2.60
C ALA A 225 -0.49 -20.06 -3.54
N ARG A 226 -0.24 -20.67 -4.71
CA ARG A 226 0.64 -20.13 -5.75
C ARG A 226 -0.06 -20.24 -7.10
N LEU A 227 -0.14 -19.13 -7.83
CA LEU A 227 -0.75 -19.06 -9.15
C LEU A 227 0.11 -18.24 -10.12
N PRO A 228 0.76 -18.86 -11.11
CA PRO A 228 1.32 -18.14 -12.25
C PRO A 228 0.21 -17.49 -13.06
N VAL A 229 0.39 -16.23 -13.45
CA VAL A 229 -0.59 -15.47 -14.26
C VAL A 229 0.14 -14.70 -15.36
N GLU A 230 -0.54 -14.55 -16.50
CA GLU A 230 -0.10 -13.69 -17.60
C GLU A 230 -1.14 -12.58 -17.76
N VAL A 231 -0.67 -11.33 -17.70
CA VAL A 231 -1.49 -10.15 -17.93
C VAL A 231 -1.29 -9.75 -19.38
N ASP A 232 -2.37 -9.83 -20.16
CA ASP A 232 -2.45 -9.32 -21.53
C ASP A 232 -3.45 -8.16 -21.61
N ASN A 233 -3.38 -7.36 -22.68
CA ASN A 233 -4.19 -6.14 -22.87
C ASN A 233 -5.66 -6.40 -23.22
N MET A 234 -6.19 -7.60 -22.99
CA MET A 234 -7.46 -7.98 -23.62
C MET A 234 -8.65 -8.04 -22.68
N GLN A 235 -8.51 -8.36 -21.39
CA GLN A 235 -9.64 -8.45 -20.44
C GLN A 235 -9.23 -8.29 -18.96
N PRO A 236 -10.15 -7.82 -18.09
CA PRO A 236 -9.98 -7.93 -16.64
C PRO A 236 -9.80 -9.38 -16.18
N LEU A 237 -8.85 -9.59 -15.28
CA LEU A 237 -8.53 -10.90 -14.72
C LEU A 237 -9.19 -11.08 -13.36
N ASP A 238 -9.81 -12.22 -13.12
CA ASP A 238 -10.46 -12.56 -11.86
C ASP A 238 -9.98 -13.95 -11.39
N PHE A 239 -9.37 -13.99 -10.21
CA PHE A 239 -8.79 -15.19 -9.62
C PHE A 239 -9.34 -15.47 -8.22
N THR A 240 -9.42 -16.75 -7.87
CA THR A 240 -9.66 -17.22 -6.49
C THR A 240 -8.52 -18.14 -6.07
N LEU A 241 -7.80 -17.76 -5.03
CA LEU A 241 -6.77 -18.56 -4.38
C LEU A 241 -7.36 -19.27 -3.16
N VAL A 242 -7.00 -20.53 -2.95
CA VAL A 242 -7.49 -21.33 -1.82
C VAL A 242 -6.32 -21.65 -0.90
N ILE A 243 -6.44 -21.31 0.38
CA ILE A 243 -5.45 -21.61 1.44
C ILE A 243 -6.13 -22.36 2.59
N SER A 244 -5.38 -23.26 3.21
CA SER A 244 -5.85 -24.09 4.34
C SER A 244 -5.04 -23.78 5.58
N HIS A 245 -5.64 -23.97 6.75
CA HIS A 245 -4.90 -24.12 8.00
C HIS A 245 -4.27 -25.52 8.00
N GLU A 246 -2.96 -25.60 8.18
CA GLU A 246 -2.18 -26.82 7.95
C GLU A 246 -1.41 -27.29 9.19
N VAL A 247 -1.36 -26.47 10.24
CA VAL A 247 -0.65 -26.77 11.49
C VAL A 247 -1.67 -26.90 12.61
N ASP A 248 -1.74 -28.06 13.28
CA ASP A 248 -2.58 -28.22 14.46
C ASP A 248 -2.02 -27.41 15.64
N THR A 249 -2.70 -26.32 15.97
CA THR A 249 -2.37 -25.41 17.07
C THR A 249 -3.36 -25.54 18.23
N THR A 250 -4.03 -26.69 18.37
CA THR A 250 -4.95 -26.94 19.49
C THR A 250 -4.26 -26.69 20.84
N GLY A 251 -4.83 -25.76 21.62
CA GLY A 251 -4.28 -25.35 22.93
C GLY A 251 -3.22 -24.25 22.88
N PHE A 252 -2.89 -23.75 21.68
CA PHE A 252 -2.00 -22.61 21.45
C PHE A 252 -2.76 -21.44 20.81
N LEU A 253 -2.19 -20.24 20.89
CA LEU A 253 -2.69 -19.05 20.21
C LEU A 253 -1.52 -18.30 19.58
N ALA A 254 -1.67 -17.87 18.32
CA ALA A 254 -0.70 -16.99 17.68
C ALA A 254 -0.76 -15.58 18.29
N CYS A 255 0.31 -15.16 18.96
CA CYS A 255 0.36 -13.88 19.67
C CYS A 255 1.49 -12.98 19.14
N ASP A 256 1.17 -11.71 18.91
CA ASP A 256 2.15 -10.64 18.73
C ASP A 256 1.96 -9.60 19.84
N SER A 257 2.91 -9.60 20.78
CA SER A 257 2.84 -8.79 21.98
C SER A 257 3.41 -7.39 21.81
N HIS A 258 4.04 -7.04 20.67
CA HIS A 258 4.79 -5.79 20.53
C HIS A 258 4.57 -5.17 19.15
N ILE A 259 3.50 -4.38 19.02
CA ILE A 259 3.02 -3.83 17.75
C ILE A 259 2.98 -2.31 17.77
N HIS A 260 3.54 -1.71 16.70
CA HIS A 260 3.52 -0.27 16.45
C HIS A 260 2.72 0.14 15.23
N THR A 261 2.24 1.37 15.30
CA THR A 261 1.66 2.14 14.19
C THR A 261 2.42 3.45 14.00
N LEU A 262 2.43 3.95 12.77
CA LEU A 262 3.04 5.25 12.48
C LEU A 262 2.37 6.40 13.23
N PRO A 263 1.02 6.50 13.30
CA PRO A 263 0.38 7.58 14.03
C PRO A 263 0.48 7.45 15.55
N GLY A 264 0.71 6.25 16.11
CA GLY A 264 0.85 6.07 17.56
C GLY A 264 2.30 6.17 18.06
N SER A 265 3.27 5.71 17.27
CA SER A 265 4.68 5.63 17.68
C SER A 265 5.61 6.60 16.95
N GLY A 266 5.14 7.23 15.87
CA GLY A 266 5.96 8.11 15.03
C GLY A 266 6.94 7.36 14.10
N HIS A 267 6.92 6.03 14.11
CA HIS A 267 7.74 5.18 13.23
C HIS A 267 6.97 3.96 12.70
N GLY A 268 7.60 3.22 11.79
CA GLY A 268 6.93 2.21 11.00
C GLY A 268 6.23 2.82 9.78
N ASN A 269 5.39 2.05 9.11
CA ASN A 269 4.75 2.49 7.88
C ASN A 269 3.24 2.24 7.82
N ALA A 270 2.63 1.66 8.85
CA ALA A 270 1.22 1.32 8.90
C ALA A 270 0.41 2.33 9.71
N THR A 271 -0.75 2.75 9.20
CA THR A 271 -1.78 3.40 10.03
C THR A 271 -2.46 2.37 10.95
N PHE A 272 -3.30 2.83 11.87
CA PHE A 272 -4.12 1.92 12.68
C PHE A 272 -5.05 1.05 11.82
N GLU A 273 -5.65 1.63 10.78
CA GLU A 273 -6.52 0.94 9.83
C GLU A 273 -5.76 -0.13 9.03
N GLU A 274 -4.59 0.22 8.50
CA GLU A 274 -3.74 -0.76 7.80
C GLU A 274 -3.32 -1.88 8.78
N ARG A 275 -2.94 -1.54 10.02
CA ARG A 275 -2.40 -2.50 10.99
C ARG A 275 -3.40 -3.58 11.38
N VAL A 276 -4.66 -3.23 11.64
CA VAL A 276 -5.67 -4.25 12.00
C VAL A 276 -5.97 -5.21 10.84
N ILE A 277 -5.75 -4.78 9.60
CA ILE A 277 -5.88 -5.63 8.41
C ILE A 277 -4.64 -6.54 8.28
N THR A 278 -3.43 -6.02 8.52
CA THR A 278 -2.22 -6.86 8.45
C THR A 278 -2.19 -7.91 9.56
N ILE A 279 -2.59 -7.58 10.79
CA ILE A 279 -2.74 -8.55 11.90
C ILE A 279 -3.68 -9.68 11.48
N ALA A 280 -4.88 -9.32 10.99
CA ALA A 280 -5.83 -10.30 10.51
C ALA A 280 -5.26 -11.12 9.34
N GLY A 281 -4.53 -10.49 8.41
CA GLY A 281 -3.98 -11.15 7.22
C GLY A 281 -2.75 -12.02 7.49
N GLU A 282 -2.03 -11.83 8.60
CA GLU A 282 -0.93 -12.69 9.05
C GLU A 282 -1.39 -13.78 10.03
N GLY A 283 -2.70 -13.89 10.29
CA GLY A 283 -3.25 -14.95 11.15
C GLY A 283 -2.91 -14.80 12.63
N ILE A 284 -2.52 -13.61 13.09
CA ILE A 284 -2.31 -13.33 14.51
C ILE A 284 -3.65 -13.35 15.23
N GLU A 285 -3.79 -14.15 16.29
CA GLU A 285 -5.03 -14.33 17.03
C GLU A 285 -5.13 -13.45 18.28
N VAL A 286 -3.99 -13.08 18.87
CA VAL A 286 -3.91 -12.14 20.00
C VAL A 286 -2.89 -11.05 19.65
N ALA A 287 -3.35 -9.81 19.55
CA ALA A 287 -2.52 -8.67 19.18
C ALA A 287 -2.53 -7.61 20.28
N ILE A 288 -1.36 -7.25 20.80
CA ILE A 288 -1.25 -6.24 21.85
C ILE A 288 -0.82 -4.93 21.18
N ALA A 289 -1.64 -3.88 21.35
CA ALA A 289 -1.37 -2.57 20.79
C ALA A 289 -0.42 -1.80 21.72
N THR A 290 0.86 -1.72 21.38
CA THR A 290 1.93 -1.20 22.24
C THR A 290 2.64 -0.01 21.59
N ASP A 291 1.89 0.98 21.14
CA ASP A 291 2.52 2.20 20.64
C ASP A 291 3.33 2.89 21.75
N HIS A 292 4.36 3.66 21.37
CA HIS A 292 5.28 4.25 22.33
C HIS A 292 4.60 5.25 23.25
N ASN A 293 4.66 4.98 24.56
CA ASN A 293 4.19 5.89 25.61
C ASN A 293 2.76 6.39 25.32
N HIS A 294 1.89 5.48 24.91
CA HIS A 294 0.47 5.74 24.68
C HIS A 294 -0.32 4.43 24.80
N ILE A 295 -1.46 4.49 25.49
CA ILE A 295 -2.40 3.35 25.52
C ILE A 295 -3.17 3.34 24.20
N SER A 296 -2.77 2.44 23.30
CA SER A 296 -3.43 2.26 22.01
C SER A 296 -4.61 1.30 22.09
N ASP A 297 -5.69 1.61 21.37
CA ASP A 297 -6.88 0.77 21.26
C ASP A 297 -7.27 0.54 19.80
N TYR A 298 -7.30 -0.74 19.39
CA TYR A 298 -7.67 -1.14 18.04
C TYR A 298 -9.18 -1.33 17.83
N THR A 299 -10.00 -1.25 18.88
CA THR A 299 -11.44 -1.60 18.85
C THR A 299 -12.20 -0.89 17.73
N LYS A 300 -12.08 0.45 17.64
CA LYS A 300 -12.78 1.24 16.61
C LYS A 300 -12.28 0.90 15.19
N TYR A 301 -10.98 0.67 15.04
CA TYR A 301 -10.36 0.41 13.74
C TYR A 301 -10.73 -1.00 13.24
N LYS A 302 -10.78 -1.99 14.12
CA LYS A 302 -11.29 -3.34 13.81
C LYS A 302 -12.73 -3.28 13.30
N LYS A 303 -13.58 -2.48 13.94
CA LYS A 303 -14.98 -2.29 13.51
C LYS A 303 -15.08 -1.68 12.12
N THR A 304 -14.35 -0.60 11.86
CA THR A 304 -14.35 0.07 10.55
C THR A 304 -13.79 -0.84 9.44
N ALA A 305 -12.71 -1.56 9.73
CA ALA A 305 -12.08 -2.46 8.77
C ALA A 305 -12.88 -3.76 8.57
N GLY A 306 -13.70 -4.18 9.54
CA GLY A 306 -14.42 -5.45 9.51
C GLY A 306 -13.57 -6.64 9.97
N THR A 307 -12.57 -6.40 10.82
CA THR A 307 -11.63 -7.43 11.30
C THR A 307 -11.94 -7.94 12.72
N GLN A 308 -13.09 -7.57 13.28
CA GLN A 308 -13.46 -7.84 14.67
C GLN A 308 -13.42 -9.32 15.05
N SER A 309 -13.84 -10.19 14.14
CA SER A 309 -13.94 -11.64 14.34
C SER A 309 -12.66 -12.42 14.06
N HIS A 310 -11.58 -11.76 13.63
CA HIS A 310 -10.37 -12.44 13.18
C HIS A 310 -9.26 -12.55 14.23
N PHE A 311 -9.29 -11.70 15.26
CA PHE A 311 -8.30 -11.69 16.33
C PHE A 311 -8.86 -11.00 17.58
N HIS A 312 -8.28 -11.26 18.74
CA HIS A 312 -8.49 -10.51 19.97
C HIS A 312 -7.43 -9.41 20.10
N SER A 313 -7.83 -8.21 20.49
CA SER A 313 -6.90 -7.09 20.69
C SER A 313 -6.83 -6.74 22.16
N ILE A 314 -5.62 -6.54 22.66
CA ILE A 314 -5.37 -6.07 24.03
C ILE A 314 -4.73 -4.69 23.94
N SER A 315 -5.27 -3.72 24.68
CA SER A 315 -4.65 -2.41 24.80
C SER A 315 -3.43 -2.50 25.71
N GLY A 316 -2.31 -1.97 25.24
CA GLY A 316 -1.05 -1.93 25.98
C GLY A 316 -0.30 -0.63 25.73
N ASP A 317 0.94 -0.59 26.17
CA ASP A 317 1.87 0.52 25.95
C ASP A 317 3.29 -0.06 25.83
N GLU A 318 4.10 0.46 24.90
CA GLU A 318 5.54 0.35 25.04
C GLU A 318 6.07 1.55 25.84
N VAL A 319 6.18 1.33 27.16
CA VAL A 319 6.75 2.30 28.10
C VAL A 319 8.23 2.45 27.78
N THR A 320 8.54 3.58 27.14
CA THR A 320 9.84 3.87 26.54
C THR A 320 10.56 4.90 27.39
N THR A 321 11.64 4.48 28.02
CA THR A 321 12.49 5.30 28.89
C THR A 321 13.92 5.40 28.35
N HIS A 322 14.76 6.24 28.97
CA HIS A 322 16.16 6.33 28.56
C HIS A 322 16.92 5.01 28.78
N ASN A 323 16.59 4.29 29.86
CA ASN A 323 17.32 3.10 30.28
C ASN A 323 16.72 1.79 29.79
N GLY A 324 15.61 1.81 29.05
CA GLY A 324 14.96 0.58 28.60
C GLY A 324 13.54 0.79 28.13
N HIS A 325 13.05 -0.22 27.42
CA HIS A 325 11.72 -0.26 26.83
C HIS A 325 10.96 -1.45 27.40
N PHE A 326 9.72 -1.23 27.79
CA PHE A 326 8.89 -2.26 28.39
C PHE A 326 7.52 -2.29 27.75
N THR A 327 7.13 -3.46 27.26
CA THR A 327 5.75 -3.71 26.88
C THR A 327 4.94 -4.03 28.13
N ALA A 328 3.85 -3.31 28.36
CA ALA A 328 2.98 -3.50 29.50
C ALA A 328 1.50 -3.57 29.09
N PHE A 329 0.77 -4.57 29.60
CA PHE A 329 -0.64 -4.81 29.26
C PHE A 329 -1.32 -5.76 30.28
N PRO A 330 -2.66 -5.84 30.33
CA PRO A 330 -3.60 -4.91 29.68
C PRO A 330 -3.60 -3.54 30.34
N PHE A 331 -4.01 -2.52 29.59
CA PHE A 331 -4.41 -1.22 30.13
C PHE A 331 -5.84 -0.90 29.73
N ASP A 332 -6.52 -0.09 30.55
CA ASP A 332 -7.85 0.41 30.24
C ASP A 332 -7.77 1.53 29.19
N PRO A 333 -8.30 1.35 27.97
CA PRO A 333 -8.25 2.37 26.93
C PRO A 333 -9.07 3.63 27.29
N ALA A 334 -10.00 3.56 28.24
CA ALA A 334 -10.70 4.76 28.74
C ALA A 334 -9.76 5.72 29.47
N GLN A 335 -8.60 5.25 29.90
CA GLN A 335 -7.54 6.06 30.52
C GLN A 335 -6.52 6.58 29.49
N ALA A 336 -6.72 6.30 28.21
CA ALA A 336 -5.84 6.80 27.15
C ALA A 336 -5.97 8.32 26.97
N VAL A 337 -4.83 9.01 26.86
CA VAL A 337 -4.78 10.44 26.57
C VAL A 337 -4.68 10.65 25.05
N PRO A 338 -5.57 11.43 24.40
CA PRO A 338 -5.53 11.64 22.95
C PRO A 338 -4.22 12.31 22.47
N GLY A 339 -3.64 11.80 21.37
CA GLY A 339 -2.63 12.54 20.57
C GLY A 339 -1.16 12.29 20.88
N GLY A 340 -0.77 11.07 21.27
CA GLY A 340 0.62 10.71 21.57
C GLY A 340 1.57 10.68 20.37
N VAL A 341 1.87 11.83 19.75
CA VAL A 341 3.03 12.00 18.87
C VAL A 341 3.82 13.21 19.31
N GLN A 342 4.50 13.06 20.45
CA GLN A 342 5.72 13.79 20.87
C GLN A 342 6.09 13.37 22.30
N GLY A 343 6.29 12.06 22.49
CA GLY A 343 6.97 11.48 23.65
C GLY A 343 6.58 12.07 25.00
N ARG A 344 5.49 11.55 25.58
CA ARG A 344 5.26 11.33 27.03
C ARG A 344 3.77 11.17 27.23
N ASN A 345 3.31 9.95 27.50
CA ASN A 345 2.15 9.80 28.35
C ASN A 345 2.51 10.44 29.70
N PRO A 346 1.84 11.50 30.17
CA PRO A 346 2.08 12.03 31.51
C PRO A 346 1.73 11.00 32.60
N LEU A 347 1.11 9.88 32.23
CA LEU A 347 0.74 8.83 33.16
C LEU A 347 1.96 8.14 33.80
N PHE A 348 3.06 7.91 33.08
CA PHE A 348 4.18 7.13 33.64
C PHE A 348 5.25 7.99 34.29
N LEU A 349 5.82 7.47 35.38
CA LEU A 349 6.96 8.09 36.06
C LEU A 349 8.10 8.32 35.05
N LYS A 350 8.62 9.55 35.01
CA LYS A 350 9.94 9.81 34.43
C LYS A 350 10.99 9.36 35.43
N ASN A 351 11.11 8.05 35.59
CA ASN A 351 12.11 7.45 36.45
C ASN A 351 12.94 6.43 35.66
N ASP A 352 14.23 6.47 35.91
CA ASP A 352 15.26 5.61 35.36
C ASP A 352 15.44 4.32 36.19
N ASN A 353 14.82 4.24 37.37
CA ASN A 353 14.74 3.06 38.20
C ASN A 353 13.66 2.08 37.68
N TRP A 354 14.10 0.94 37.16
CA TRP A 354 13.20 -0.08 36.61
C TRP A 354 12.23 -0.65 37.64
N GLY A 355 12.63 -0.81 38.91
CA GLY A 355 11.77 -1.34 39.97
C GLY A 355 10.57 -0.42 40.24
N GLU A 356 10.82 0.89 40.33
CA GLU A 356 9.75 1.88 40.47
C GLU A 356 8.87 1.97 39.23
N LEU A 357 9.47 1.91 38.03
CA LEU A 357 8.73 1.93 36.77
C LEU A 357 7.80 0.71 36.64
N ILE A 358 8.30 -0.49 36.93
CA ILE A 358 7.50 -1.73 36.93
C ILE A 358 6.38 -1.64 37.97
N ALA A 359 6.68 -1.16 39.19
CA ALA A 359 5.66 -0.98 40.22
C ALA A 359 4.57 0.03 39.79
N ASP A 360 4.96 1.10 39.08
CA ASP A 360 4.03 2.08 38.53
C ASP A 360 3.14 1.50 37.41
N MET A 361 3.71 0.70 36.50
CA MET A 361 2.95 -0.04 35.48
C MET A 361 1.93 -1.00 36.13
N ARG A 362 2.35 -1.75 37.17
CA ARG A 362 1.45 -2.64 37.94
C ARG A 362 0.31 -1.86 38.61
N LYS A 363 0.63 -0.73 39.24
CA LYS A 363 -0.36 0.15 39.88
C LYS A 363 -1.42 0.65 38.89
N LYS A 364 -1.04 0.81 37.61
CA LYS A 364 -1.92 1.23 36.51
C LYS A 364 -2.67 0.09 35.83
N GLY A 365 -2.49 -1.14 36.30
CA GLY A 365 -3.26 -2.30 35.87
C GLY A 365 -2.53 -3.27 34.96
N ALA A 366 -1.27 -3.03 34.59
CA ALA A 366 -0.53 -4.00 33.79
C ALA A 366 -0.39 -5.32 34.56
N GLU A 367 -0.81 -6.43 33.95
CA GLU A 367 -0.69 -7.79 34.50
C GLU A 367 0.53 -8.52 33.92
N VAL A 368 0.89 -8.17 32.68
CA VAL A 368 2.10 -8.63 31.98
C VAL A 368 3.00 -7.44 31.71
N ILE A 369 4.29 -7.60 32.01
CA ILE A 369 5.34 -6.62 31.70
C ILE A 369 6.51 -7.42 31.10
N ILE A 370 6.98 -6.99 29.93
CA ILE A 370 8.06 -7.63 29.18
C ILE A 370 9.16 -6.59 28.98
N LEU A 371 10.42 -6.92 29.32
CA LEU A 371 11.57 -6.12 28.92
C LEU A 371 11.82 -6.36 27.42
N ASN A 372 11.71 -5.31 26.62
CA ASN A 372 11.82 -5.42 25.18
C ASN A 372 13.28 -5.42 24.74
N HIS A 373 13.63 -6.34 23.83
CA HIS A 373 14.88 -6.37 23.04
C HIS A 373 16.11 -5.75 23.76
N PRO A 374 16.59 -6.39 24.86
CA PRO A 374 17.64 -5.86 25.74
C PRO A 374 19.04 -5.84 25.13
#